data_AF-A0A929RWG0-F1
#
_entry.id   AF-A0A929RWG0-F1
#
_cell.length_a   1.000
_cell.length_b   1.000
_cell.length_c   1.000
_cell.angle_alpha   90.00
_cell.angle_beta   90.00
_cell.angle_gamma   90.00
#
_symmetry.space_group_name_H-M   'P 1'
#
loop_
_entity.id
_entity.type
_entity.pdbx_description
1 polymer ?
#
loop_
_entity_poly.entity_id
_entity_poly.type
_entity_poly.pdbx_seq_one_letter_code
_entity_poly.pdbx_strand_id
1 'polypeptide(L)'
;MKAKRKLLFILAAGLLSGASSVASASSLKNPMQADADKQPCLVVKMQAGGESVFFLAGSPKLMYFADSLAVVYDKQQLNFSLKDLKDYHFEERDVTGIGKVVDQNKQQGEANFVQGLALFTQYPAGTKITVFTSNGRQVAKVITDKEGRAQLDLREQPAGVYVITAGARAFKWLKK
;
A
#
# COMPACT_ATOMS: atom_id res chain seq x y z
N MET A 1 -7.98 16.03 57.30
CA MET A 1 -9.06 16.48 58.22
C MET A 1 -9.86 17.60 57.58
N LYS A 2 -11.20 17.55 57.74
CA LYS A 2 -12.20 18.62 57.59
C LYS A 2 -12.63 19.02 56.17
N ALA A 3 -13.72 18.39 55.75
CA ALA A 3 -14.74 18.95 54.88
C ALA A 3 -15.49 20.11 55.54
N LYS A 4 -15.95 21.09 54.75
CA LYS A 4 -17.21 21.89 54.89
C LYS A 4 -17.47 22.50 53.50
N ARG A 5 -18.52 22.22 52.71
CA ARG A 5 -19.98 22.09 52.92
C ARG A 5 -20.64 23.40 53.36
N LYS A 6 -21.25 24.11 52.40
CA LYS A 6 -22.62 24.69 52.37
C LYS A 6 -22.63 25.91 51.42
N LEU A 7 -23.42 26.04 50.34
CA LEU A 7 -24.83 25.73 50.02
C LEU A 7 -25.73 26.99 50.13
N LEU A 8 -26.42 27.30 49.01
CA LEU A 8 -27.71 28.01 48.83
C LEU A 8 -27.74 29.57 48.83
N PHE A 9 -28.69 30.31 48.21
CA PHE A 9 -30.02 30.11 47.59
C PHE A 9 -30.18 31.17 46.45
N ILE A 10 -30.54 30.81 45.21
CA ILE A 10 -31.86 31.00 44.52
C ILE A 10 -32.36 32.46 44.38
N LEU A 11 -32.58 32.95 43.13
CA LEU A 11 -33.92 33.32 42.63
C LEU A 11 -33.96 33.47 41.10
N ALA A 12 -34.96 32.82 40.50
CA ALA A 12 -35.26 32.77 39.08
C ALA A 12 -36.37 33.76 38.70
N ALA A 13 -36.40 34.19 37.44
CA ALA A 13 -37.58 34.61 36.67
C ALA A 13 -37.12 34.86 35.21
N GLY A 14 -37.76 34.44 34.13
CA GLY A 14 -38.95 33.62 33.86
C GLY A 14 -38.72 32.91 32.50
N LEU A 15 -39.31 31.74 32.25
CA LEU A 15 -40.63 31.56 31.59
C LEU A 15 -40.67 32.25 30.20
N LEU A 16 -41.03 31.65 29.07
CA LEU A 16 -41.53 30.31 28.75
C LEU A 16 -41.65 30.21 27.21
N SER A 17 -41.13 29.15 26.60
CA SER A 17 -41.73 28.41 25.47
C SER A 17 -40.74 27.30 25.11
N GLY A 18 -41.06 26.03 24.94
CA GLY A 18 -42.27 25.25 25.09
C GLY A 18 -41.91 23.84 24.58
N ALA A 19 -42.01 22.85 25.47
CA ALA A 19 -42.00 21.40 25.25
C ALA A 19 -40.85 20.73 24.45
N SER A 20 -39.89 20.19 25.20
CA SER A 20 -39.07 19.04 24.80
C SER A 20 -39.94 17.77 24.73
N SER A 21 -39.86 17.03 23.64
CA SER A 21 -40.08 15.58 23.65
C SER A 21 -38.77 14.91 23.25
N VAL A 22 -38.20 14.14 24.17
CA VAL A 22 -37.08 13.25 23.91
C VAL A 22 -37.56 12.08 23.06
N ALA A 23 -36.97 11.91 21.88
CA ALA A 23 -36.93 10.65 21.18
C ALA A 23 -35.48 10.37 20.81
N SER A 24 -34.91 9.34 21.43
CA SER A 24 -33.67 8.73 20.96
C SER A 24 -33.93 8.16 19.57
N ALA A 25 -33.32 8.75 18.55
CA ALA A 25 -33.03 8.07 17.29
C ALA A 25 -31.51 7.86 17.26
N SER A 26 -31.11 6.69 17.71
CA SER A 26 -29.81 6.09 17.47
C SER A 26 -29.60 5.99 15.95
N SER A 27 -28.95 6.98 15.35
CA SER A 27 -28.24 6.73 14.10
C SER A 27 -26.88 6.14 14.49
N LEU A 28 -26.81 4.81 14.44
CA LEU A 28 -25.54 4.09 14.39
C LEU A 28 -24.69 4.70 13.27
N LYS A 29 -23.69 5.51 13.63
CA LYS A 29 -22.58 5.78 12.73
C LYS A 29 -21.86 4.45 12.57
N ASN A 30 -22.00 3.87 11.39
CA ASN A 30 -21.24 2.72 10.93
C ASN A 30 -19.75 2.98 11.21
N PRO A 31 -19.06 2.18 12.06
CA PRO A 31 -17.63 2.35 12.31
C PRO A 31 -16.86 1.66 11.18
N MET A 32 -16.99 2.18 9.96
CA MET A 32 -16.15 1.74 8.84
C MET A 32 -16.06 2.83 7.77
N GLN A 33 -15.59 3.99 8.20
CA GLN A 33 -14.81 4.84 7.32
C GLN A 33 -13.53 5.09 8.09
N ALA A 34 -12.54 4.23 7.81
CA ALA A 34 -11.17 4.51 8.19
C ALA A 34 -10.85 5.87 7.56
N ASP A 35 -10.54 6.84 8.41
CA ASP A 35 -9.85 8.06 8.00
C ASP A 35 -8.51 7.56 7.44
N ALA A 36 -8.44 7.44 6.12
CA ALA A 36 -7.20 7.08 5.45
C ALA A 36 -6.36 8.36 5.46
N ASP A 37 -5.34 8.41 6.33
CA ASP A 37 -4.43 9.53 6.43
C ASP A 37 -3.90 9.88 5.04
N LYS A 38 -4.38 10.99 4.47
CA LYS A 38 -3.77 11.58 3.28
C LYS A 38 -2.33 11.92 3.62
N GLN A 39 -1.42 11.63 2.70
CA GLN A 39 0.01 11.91 2.90
C GLN A 39 0.52 12.87 1.83
N PRO A 40 1.44 13.78 2.22
CA PRO A 40 2.11 14.65 1.26
C PRO A 40 2.90 13.79 0.26
N CYS A 41 2.72 14.09 -1.02
CA CYS A 41 3.42 13.44 -2.09
C CYS A 41 3.98 14.45 -3.08
N LEU A 42 5.04 14.05 -3.76
CA LEU A 42 5.55 14.71 -4.96
C LEU A 42 4.93 14.02 -6.18
N VAL A 43 4.23 14.80 -6.98
CA VAL A 43 3.73 14.39 -8.29
C VAL A 43 4.69 14.89 -9.36
N VAL A 44 5.10 14.00 -10.24
CA VAL A 44 6.10 14.27 -11.29
C VAL A 44 5.51 13.86 -12.63
N LYS A 45 5.42 14.81 -13.57
CA LYS A 45 5.00 14.55 -14.95
C LYS A 45 6.19 14.63 -15.88
N MET A 46 6.42 13.57 -16.65
CA MET A 46 7.55 13.50 -17.58
C MET A 46 7.16 14.07 -18.95
N GLN A 47 8.12 14.62 -19.69
CA GLN A 47 7.89 15.13 -21.06
C GLN A 47 7.43 14.03 -22.01
N ALA A 48 7.96 12.82 -21.85
CA ALA A 48 7.55 11.63 -22.60
C ALA A 48 6.12 11.13 -22.25
N GLY A 49 5.45 11.78 -21.31
CA GLY A 49 4.18 11.35 -20.74
C GLY A 49 4.37 10.44 -19.52
N GLY A 50 3.26 10.20 -18.81
CA GLY A 50 3.25 9.49 -17.54
C GLY A 50 3.34 10.43 -16.33
N GLU A 51 2.71 9.98 -15.24
CA GLU A 51 2.71 10.63 -13.94
C GLU A 51 3.28 9.64 -12.91
N SER A 52 4.27 10.08 -12.14
CA SER A 52 4.80 9.34 -10.99
C SER A 52 4.42 10.05 -9.70
N VAL A 53 4.02 9.28 -8.69
CA VAL A 53 3.64 9.80 -7.37
C VAL A 53 4.58 9.21 -6.34
N PHE A 54 5.26 10.07 -5.58
CA PHE A 54 6.18 9.67 -4.51
C PHE A 54 5.64 10.18 -3.18
N PHE A 55 5.23 9.29 -2.29
CA PHE A 55 4.87 9.65 -0.92
C PHE A 55 6.15 9.95 -0.13
N LEU A 56 6.23 11.14 0.48
CA LEU A 56 7.45 11.64 1.11
C LEU A 56 7.24 11.75 2.61
N ALA A 57 8.15 11.14 3.38
CA ALA A 57 8.16 11.29 4.83
C ALA A 57 8.80 12.62 5.25
N GLY A 58 8.28 13.20 6.34
CA GLY A 58 8.84 14.41 6.93
C GLY A 58 8.68 15.65 6.04
N SER A 59 9.66 16.56 6.11
CA SER A 59 9.65 17.83 5.36
C SER A 59 10.67 17.76 4.21
N PRO A 60 10.26 17.39 2.99
CA PRO A 60 11.16 17.26 1.86
C PRO A 60 11.77 18.62 1.48
N LYS A 61 13.03 18.61 1.02
CA LYS A 61 13.77 19.78 0.54
C LYS A 61 14.08 19.64 -0.93
N LEU A 62 13.88 20.72 -1.68
CA LEU A 62 14.23 20.79 -3.08
C LEU A 62 15.58 21.48 -3.23
N MET A 63 16.44 20.89 -4.05
CA MET A 63 17.72 21.45 -4.44
C MET A 63 17.79 21.47 -5.95
N TYR A 64 17.97 22.67 -6.50
CA TYR A 64 18.15 22.85 -7.94
C TYR A 64 19.62 22.90 -8.29
N PHE A 65 19.99 22.12 -9.28
CA PHE A 65 21.27 22.18 -9.95
C PHE A 65 21.07 22.61 -11.40
N ALA A 66 22.16 22.76 -12.16
CA ALA A 66 22.11 23.28 -13.51
C ALA A 66 21.17 22.50 -14.45
N ASP A 67 21.09 21.17 -14.28
CA ASP A 67 20.35 20.26 -15.16
C ASP A 67 19.41 19.30 -14.42
N SER A 68 19.31 19.43 -13.10
CA SER A 68 18.63 18.46 -12.24
C SER A 68 17.94 19.07 -11.03
N LEU A 69 16.86 18.42 -10.63
CA LEU A 69 16.13 18.66 -9.39
C LEU A 69 16.38 17.47 -8.46
N ALA A 70 16.98 17.73 -7.30
CA ALA A 70 17.06 16.75 -6.22
C ALA A 70 15.98 17.03 -5.17
N VAL A 71 15.29 15.98 -4.75
CA VAL A 71 14.32 16.03 -3.65
C VAL A 71 14.84 15.15 -2.53
N VAL A 72 15.30 15.78 -1.46
CA VAL A 72 15.84 15.11 -0.28
C VAL A 72 14.74 15.00 0.76
N TYR A 73 14.48 13.80 1.24
CA TYR A 73 13.44 13.52 2.22
C TYR A 73 13.93 12.43 3.16
N ASP A 74 13.77 12.65 4.47
CA ASP A 74 14.39 11.84 5.53
C ASP A 74 15.89 11.52 5.23
N LYS A 75 16.22 10.27 4.85
CA LYS A 75 17.57 9.80 4.49
C LYS A 75 17.67 9.32 3.03
N GLN A 76 16.73 9.74 2.20
CA GLN A 76 16.60 9.33 0.81
C GLN A 76 16.64 10.56 -0.10
N GLN A 77 16.96 10.32 -1.37
CA GLN A 77 17.03 11.35 -2.40
C GLN A 77 16.42 10.82 -3.70
N LEU A 78 15.50 11.59 -4.27
CA LEU A 78 15.07 11.43 -5.66
C LEU A 78 15.83 12.43 -6.52
N ASN A 79 16.24 12.01 -7.71
CA ASN A 79 16.91 12.87 -8.68
C ASN A 79 16.14 12.84 -10.00
N PHE A 80 15.80 14.02 -10.50
CA PHE A 80 15.12 14.20 -11.78
C PHE A 80 15.96 15.08 -12.69
N SER A 81 16.07 14.71 -13.96
CA SER A 81 16.64 15.60 -14.97
C SER A 81 15.62 16.65 -15.37
N LEU A 82 16.00 17.93 -15.35
CA LEU A 82 15.10 19.04 -15.71
C LEU A 82 14.66 18.97 -17.18
N LYS A 83 15.50 18.43 -18.07
CA LYS A 83 15.14 18.22 -19.49
C LYS A 83 14.06 17.16 -19.71
N ASP A 84 13.86 16.25 -18.76
CA ASP A 84 12.88 15.17 -18.87
C ASP A 84 11.59 15.52 -18.11
N LEU A 85 11.63 16.58 -17.30
CA LEU A 85 10.53 17.04 -16.47
C LEU A 85 9.61 17.98 -17.27
N LYS A 86 8.31 17.70 -17.24
CA LYS A 86 7.28 18.59 -17.79
C LYS A 86 6.71 19.49 -16.72
N ASP A 87 6.43 18.92 -15.56
CA ASP A 87 5.76 19.56 -14.43
C ASP A 87 6.02 18.75 -13.16
N TYR A 88 6.00 19.42 -12.01
CA TYR A 88 6.00 18.76 -10.72
C TYR A 88 5.36 19.66 -9.66
N HIS A 89 4.69 19.04 -8.70
CA HIS A 89 4.06 19.75 -7.60
C HIS A 89 3.88 18.86 -6.37
N PHE A 90 3.63 19.48 -5.23
CA PHE A 90 3.27 18.78 -4.00
C PHE A 90 1.76 18.82 -3.82
N GLU A 91 1.19 17.71 -3.37
CA GLU A 91 -0.20 17.63 -2.95
C GLU A 91 -0.39 16.53 -1.92
N GLU A 92 -1.60 16.41 -1.38
CA GLU A 92 -1.98 15.34 -0.47
C GLU A 92 -2.81 14.31 -1.22
N ARG A 93 -2.38 13.04 -1.19
CA ARG A 93 -3.15 11.93 -1.77
C ARG A 93 -3.43 10.86 -0.72
N ASP A 94 -4.52 10.13 -0.95
CA ASP A 94 -4.74 8.86 -0.26
C ASP A 94 -3.56 7.94 -0.57
N VAL A 95 -3.01 7.29 0.45
CA VAL A 95 -1.90 6.36 0.25
C VAL A 95 -2.42 5.12 -0.48
N THR A 96 -2.22 5.06 -1.79
CA THR A 96 -2.66 3.93 -2.64
C THR A 96 -1.57 2.85 -2.81
N GLY A 97 -0.58 2.81 -1.92
CA GLY A 97 0.54 1.86 -1.95
C GLY A 97 0.42 0.74 -0.93
N ILE A 98 1.37 -0.20 -0.95
CA ILE A 98 1.52 -1.20 0.12
C ILE A 98 2.13 -0.50 1.34
N GLY A 99 1.31 0.06 2.23
CA GLY A 99 1.79 0.87 3.36
C GLY A 99 2.53 0.03 4.41
N LYS A 100 1.83 -0.96 4.98
CA LYS A 100 2.42 -1.98 5.86
C LYS A 100 2.03 -3.33 5.31
N VAL A 101 3.01 -4.14 4.92
CA VAL A 101 2.76 -5.58 4.81
C VAL A 101 2.47 -6.01 6.24
N VAL A 102 1.18 -6.17 6.59
CA VAL A 102 0.81 -6.86 7.81
C VAL A 102 1.56 -8.18 7.72
N ASP A 103 2.35 -8.52 8.75
CA ASP A 103 2.92 -9.85 8.87
C ASP A 103 1.76 -10.83 8.79
N GLN A 104 1.49 -11.31 7.58
CA GLN A 104 0.66 -12.46 7.36
C GLN A 104 1.55 -13.59 7.86
N ASN A 105 1.56 -13.77 9.19
CA ASN A 105 2.25 -14.82 9.96
C ASN A 105 1.84 -16.26 9.53
N LYS A 106 1.21 -16.41 8.38
CA LYS A 106 1.20 -17.65 7.61
C LYS A 106 2.26 -17.51 6.54
N GLN A 107 3.51 -17.82 6.91
CA GLN A 107 4.58 -18.15 5.98
C GLN A 107 4.01 -19.16 4.97
N GLN A 108 3.64 -18.68 3.78
CA GLN A 108 3.07 -19.53 2.73
C GLN A 108 4.16 -20.12 1.85
N GLY A 109 5.43 -19.76 2.09
CA GLY A 109 6.61 -20.18 1.33
C GLY A 109 7.33 -19.04 0.63
N GLU A 110 8.55 -19.33 0.20
CA GLU A 110 9.50 -18.43 -0.46
C GLU A 110 9.63 -18.79 -1.94
N ALA A 111 9.76 -17.79 -2.80
CA ALA A 111 9.98 -17.98 -4.23
C ALA A 111 11.26 -17.25 -4.66
N ASN A 112 12.11 -17.95 -5.42
CA ASN A 112 13.33 -17.40 -6.01
C ASN A 112 13.30 -17.61 -7.53
N PHE A 113 13.66 -16.57 -8.29
CA PHE A 113 13.64 -16.58 -9.75
C PHE A 113 15.05 -16.30 -10.27
N VAL A 114 15.68 -17.29 -10.90
CA VAL A 114 17.07 -17.20 -11.35
C VAL A 114 17.24 -17.88 -12.70
N GLN A 115 17.73 -17.15 -13.71
CA GLN A 115 18.15 -17.70 -15.01
C GLN A 115 17.13 -18.64 -15.68
N GLY A 116 15.85 -18.27 -15.68
CA GLY A 116 14.79 -19.11 -16.29
C GLY A 116 14.29 -20.26 -15.40
N LEU A 117 14.80 -20.39 -14.18
CA LEU A 117 14.27 -21.28 -13.14
C LEU A 117 13.44 -20.49 -12.12
N ALA A 118 12.31 -21.08 -11.71
CA ALA A 118 11.54 -20.62 -10.56
C ALA A 118 11.57 -21.72 -9.48
N LEU A 119 12.12 -21.37 -8.32
CA LEU A 119 12.33 -22.24 -7.18
C LEU A 119 11.36 -21.84 -6.07
N PHE A 120 10.64 -22.81 -5.51
CA PHE A 120 9.69 -22.62 -4.44
C PHE A 120 10.08 -23.49 -3.25
N THR A 121 10.14 -22.89 -2.07
CA THR A 121 10.50 -23.57 -0.82
C THR A 121 9.55 -23.17 0.29
N GLN A 122 9.39 -24.04 1.29
CA GLN A 122 8.57 -23.77 2.48
C GLN A 122 7.07 -23.51 2.19
N TYR A 123 6.56 -23.99 1.06
CA TYR A 123 5.12 -23.97 0.78
C TYR A 123 4.43 -25.16 1.48
N PRO A 124 3.13 -25.07 1.81
CA PRO A 124 2.37 -26.26 2.21
C PRO A 124 2.51 -27.37 1.16
N ALA A 125 2.70 -28.61 1.60
CA ALA A 125 2.75 -29.77 0.69
C ALA A 125 1.46 -29.87 -0.14
N GLY A 126 1.59 -30.23 -1.43
CA GLY A 126 0.44 -30.28 -2.33
C GLY A 126 -0.03 -28.91 -2.86
N THR A 127 0.70 -27.82 -2.60
CA THR A 127 0.40 -26.51 -3.16
C THR A 127 0.54 -26.55 -4.68
N LYS A 128 -0.53 -26.17 -5.38
CA LYS A 128 -0.53 -26.01 -6.84
C LYS A 128 0.17 -24.71 -7.22
N ILE A 129 1.15 -24.84 -8.12
CA ILE A 129 1.86 -23.71 -8.73
C ILE A 129 1.58 -23.74 -10.23
N THR A 130 1.14 -22.62 -10.78
CA THR A 130 0.72 -22.52 -12.18
C THR A 130 1.35 -21.29 -12.82
N VAL A 131 1.87 -21.45 -14.04
CA VAL A 131 2.52 -20.38 -14.81
C VAL A 131 1.66 -20.02 -15.99
N PHE A 132 1.43 -18.72 -16.16
CA PHE A 132 0.73 -18.12 -17.28
C PHE A 132 1.65 -17.14 -18.01
N THR A 133 1.51 -17.07 -19.32
CA THR A 133 2.02 -15.94 -20.12
C THR A 133 1.25 -14.67 -19.80
N SER A 134 1.77 -13.51 -20.22
CA SER A 134 1.10 -12.21 -20.03
C SER A 134 -0.30 -12.11 -20.65
N ASN A 135 -0.61 -12.92 -21.66
CA ASN A 135 -1.95 -13.00 -22.28
C ASN A 135 -2.87 -14.05 -21.61
N GLY A 136 -2.45 -14.66 -20.50
CA GLY A 136 -3.27 -15.59 -19.70
C GLY A 136 -3.23 -17.05 -20.14
N ARG A 137 -2.43 -17.43 -21.14
CA ARG A 137 -2.26 -18.85 -21.51
C ARG A 137 -1.43 -19.58 -20.45
N GLN A 138 -1.94 -20.69 -19.93
CA GLN A 138 -1.16 -21.57 -19.05
C GLN A 138 -0.03 -22.26 -19.83
N VAL A 139 1.19 -22.20 -19.32
CA VAL A 139 2.39 -22.80 -19.95
C VAL A 139 3.09 -23.84 -19.09
N ALA A 140 2.89 -23.81 -17.77
CA ALA A 140 3.43 -24.83 -16.89
C ALA A 140 2.60 -24.97 -15.60
N LYS A 141 2.71 -26.13 -14.95
CA LYS A 141 2.08 -26.43 -13.67
C LYS A 141 2.89 -27.46 -12.92
N VAL A 142 3.11 -27.22 -11.63
CA VAL A 142 3.79 -28.13 -10.70
C VAL A 142 3.04 -28.15 -9.36
N ILE A 143 3.28 -29.18 -8.57
CA ILE A 143 2.75 -29.32 -7.21
C ILE A 143 3.94 -29.47 -6.27
N THR A 144 3.89 -28.82 -5.11
CA THR A 144 4.94 -28.96 -4.10
C THR A 144 4.99 -30.35 -3.51
N ASP A 145 6.21 -30.85 -3.28
CA ASP A 145 6.46 -32.13 -2.64
C ASP A 145 6.09 -32.12 -1.14
N LYS A 146 6.38 -33.24 -0.45
CA LYS A 146 6.07 -33.39 0.99
C LYS A 146 6.87 -32.42 1.86
N GLU A 147 8.02 -31.98 1.38
CA GLU A 147 8.92 -31.02 2.01
C GLU A 147 8.58 -29.56 1.64
N GLY A 148 7.52 -29.35 0.85
CA GLY A 148 7.06 -28.02 0.47
C GLY A 148 7.89 -27.36 -0.61
N ARG A 149 8.58 -28.15 -1.45
CA ARG A 149 9.44 -27.68 -2.53
C ARG A 149 8.85 -27.95 -3.90
N ALA A 150 9.09 -27.04 -4.83
CA ALA A 150 8.79 -27.25 -6.25
C ALA A 150 9.77 -26.44 -7.11
N GLN A 151 10.00 -26.92 -8.33
CA GLN A 151 10.81 -26.23 -9.32
C GLN A 151 10.05 -26.19 -10.65
N LEU A 152 10.14 -25.05 -11.33
CA LEU A 152 9.72 -24.87 -12.71
C LEU A 152 10.93 -24.47 -13.54
N ASP A 153 11.10 -25.17 -14.66
CA ASP A 153 12.08 -24.82 -15.67
C ASP A 153 11.37 -24.15 -16.85
N LEU A 154 11.62 -22.85 -17.01
CA LEU A 154 11.08 -22.05 -18.10
C LEU A 154 12.18 -21.66 -19.09
N ARG A 155 13.38 -22.25 -19.05
CA ARG A 155 14.51 -21.85 -19.91
C ARG A 155 14.16 -21.91 -21.40
N GLU A 156 13.44 -22.95 -21.82
CA GLU A 156 12.95 -23.15 -23.19
C GLU A 156 11.74 -22.27 -23.56
N GLN A 157 11.15 -21.56 -22.59
CA GLN A 157 10.08 -20.61 -22.88
C GLN A 157 10.68 -19.26 -23.32
N PRO A 158 10.02 -18.53 -24.24
CA PRO A 158 10.48 -17.22 -24.69
C PRO A 158 10.72 -16.24 -23.55
N ALA A 159 11.66 -15.30 -23.75
CA ALA A 159 11.81 -14.16 -22.84
C ALA A 159 10.50 -13.35 -22.79
N GLY A 160 10.18 -12.81 -21.62
CA GLY A 160 8.93 -12.08 -21.43
C GLY A 160 8.41 -12.10 -20.00
N VAL A 161 7.22 -11.54 -19.84
CA VAL A 161 6.51 -11.46 -18.55
C VAL A 161 5.67 -12.72 -18.35
N TYR A 162 5.87 -13.37 -17.21
CA TYR A 162 5.07 -14.49 -16.73
C TYR A 162 4.34 -14.11 -15.44
N VAL A 163 3.13 -14.63 -15.28
CA VAL A 163 2.37 -14.59 -14.03
C VAL A 163 2.40 -15.97 -13.42
N ILE A 164 2.88 -16.09 -12.18
CA ILE A 164 2.97 -17.37 -11.49
C ILE A 164 2.10 -17.32 -10.24
N THR A 165 1.12 -18.21 -10.16
CA THR A 165 0.28 -18.36 -8.96
C THR A 165 0.81 -19.52 -8.12
N ALA A 166 1.00 -19.31 -6.82
CA ALA A 166 1.39 -20.35 -5.86
C ALA A 166 0.52 -20.21 -4.60
N GLY A 167 -0.47 -21.09 -4.44
CA GLY A 167 -1.50 -20.95 -3.40
C GLY A 167 -2.22 -19.60 -3.47
N ALA A 168 -2.22 -18.82 -2.39
CA ALA A 168 -2.82 -17.47 -2.37
C ALA A 168 -1.86 -16.35 -2.81
N ARG A 169 -0.66 -16.67 -3.30
CA ARG A 169 0.33 -15.70 -3.79
C ARG A 169 0.37 -15.69 -5.32
N ALA A 170 0.63 -14.53 -5.89
CA ALA A 170 0.94 -14.36 -7.30
C ALA A 170 2.23 -13.57 -7.48
N PHE A 171 3.01 -13.92 -8.49
CA PHE A 171 4.27 -13.30 -8.85
C PHE A 171 4.21 -12.83 -10.29
N LYS A 172 4.70 -11.63 -10.56
CA LYS A 172 5.00 -11.15 -11.90
C LYS A 172 6.50 -11.26 -12.11
N TRP A 173 6.93 -12.12 -13.02
CA TRP A 173 8.34 -12.36 -13.30
C TRP A 173 8.67 -11.95 -14.72
N LEU A 174 9.63 -11.03 -14.87
CA LEU A 174 10.25 -10.73 -16.16
C LEU A 174 11.43 -11.70 -16.36
N LYS A 175 11.19 -12.76 -17.15
CA LYS A 175 12.26 -13.66 -17.60
C LYS A 175 13.04 -12.95 -18.70
N LYS A 176 14.33 -12.74 -18.45
CA LYS A 176 15.29 -12.22 -19.44
C LYS A 176 15.78 -13.33 -20.36
#